data_AF-A0A142X617-F1
#
_entry.id   AF-A0A142X617-F1
#
_cell.length_a   1.000
_cell.length_b   1.000
_cell.length_c   1.000
_cell.angle_alpha   90.00
_cell.angle_beta   90.00
_cell.angle_gamma   90.00
#
_symmetry.space_group_name_H-M   'P 1'
#
loop_
_entity.id
_entity.type
_entity.pdbx_description
1 polymer ?
#
loop_
_entity_poly.entity_id
_entity_poly.type
_entity_poly.pdbx_seq_one_letter_code
_entity_poly.pdbx_strand_id
1 'polypeptide(L)'
;MSSSTPVRPSTQDAVRLLQIITVALIAGVLTFGTVVVVLLGALNNAPQGELLSLIGAGFAATAFVMHLVVPELIVRQTVPNLKDDPGGLTRLFVTKTIVASALLEGAAMFNLVALMQEHNWWSLLIVGGLVLWMASQIPTTTRVHHWLETKEMEMRG
;
A
#
# COMPACT_ATOMS: atom_id res chain seq x y z
N MET A 1 1.49 26.67 35.22
CA MET A 1 1.38 25.40 34.44
C MET A 1 1.21 25.78 32.99
N SER A 2 2.26 25.62 32.17
CA SER A 2 2.20 25.91 30.73
C SER A 2 1.46 24.76 30.04
N SER A 3 0.31 25.05 29.47
CA SER A 3 -0.41 24.13 28.58
C SER A 3 0.40 23.97 27.30
N SER A 4 1.27 22.96 27.24
CA SER A 4 1.92 22.56 26.00
C SER A 4 0.84 22.05 25.05
N THR A 5 0.32 22.93 24.20
CA THR A 5 -0.58 22.54 23.12
C THR A 5 0.13 21.50 22.26
N PRO A 6 -0.42 20.29 22.09
CA PRO A 6 0.23 19.26 21.28
C PRO A 6 0.44 19.81 19.86
N VAL A 7 1.70 19.82 19.43
CA VAL A 7 2.10 20.24 18.07
C VAL A 7 1.43 19.28 17.09
N ARG A 8 0.48 19.79 16.30
CA ARG A 8 -0.18 19.00 15.26
C ARG A 8 0.85 18.72 14.16
N PRO A 9 1.02 17.46 13.72
CA PRO A 9 1.90 17.17 12.60
C PRO A 9 1.37 17.92 11.38
N SER A 10 2.26 18.63 10.68
CA SER A 10 1.87 19.37 9.50
C SER A 10 1.48 18.40 8.39
N THR A 11 0.64 18.84 7.44
CA THR A 11 0.31 18.05 6.25
C THR A 11 1.57 17.63 5.48
N GLN A 12 2.62 18.46 5.52
CA GLN A 12 3.92 18.14 4.93
C GLN A 12 4.62 16.96 5.63
N ASP A 13 4.55 16.90 6.96
CA ASP A 13 5.11 15.79 7.73
C ASP A 13 4.36 14.48 7.42
N ALA A 14 3.04 14.53 7.31
CA ALA A 14 2.23 13.38 6.92
C ALA A 14 2.56 12.88 5.51
N VAL A 15 2.76 13.79 4.55
CA VAL A 15 3.16 13.43 3.18
C VAL A 15 4.54 12.78 3.17
N ARG A 16 5.53 13.37 3.85
CA ARG A 16 6.89 12.80 3.94
C ARG A 16 6.88 11.42 4.59
N LEU A 17 6.13 11.26 5.68
CA LEU A 17 5.95 9.97 6.34
C LEU A 17 5.39 8.93 5.38
N LEU A 18 4.32 9.26 4.66
CA LEU A 18 3.72 8.33 3.72
C LEU A 18 4.64 7.99 2.53
N GLN A 19 5.39 8.96 2.00
CA GLN A 19 6.39 8.70 0.96
C GLN A 19 7.45 7.72 1.46
N ILE A 20 7.97 7.91 2.68
CA ILE A 20 8.94 7.00 3.30
C ILE A 20 8.35 5.60 3.43
N ILE A 21 7.13 5.48 3.97
CA ILE A 21 6.48 4.18 4.14
C ILE A 21 6.25 3.50 2.79
N THR A 22 5.65 4.17 1.82
CA THR A 22 5.38 3.59 0.49
C THR A 22 6.67 3.13 -0.20
N VAL A 23 7.73 3.95 -0.15
CA VAL A 23 9.03 3.57 -0.71
C VAL A 23 9.64 2.39 0.05
N ALA A 24 9.51 2.33 1.38
CA ALA A 24 10.00 1.22 2.18
C ALA A 24 9.29 -0.11 1.84
N LEU A 25 7.96 -0.09 1.66
CA LEU A 25 7.19 -1.29 1.27
C LEU A 25 7.62 -1.78 -0.13
N ILE A 26 7.77 -0.86 -1.10
CA ILE A 26 8.27 -1.20 -2.45
C ILE A 26 9.69 -1.78 -2.36
N ALA A 27 10.57 -1.13 -1.61
CA ALA A 27 11.95 -1.57 -1.43
C ALA A 27 12.02 -2.97 -0.79
N GLY A 28 11.12 -3.29 0.15
CA GLY A 28 10.97 -4.62 0.72
C GLY A 28 10.71 -5.69 -0.35
N VAL A 29 9.70 -5.46 -1.20
CA VAL A 29 9.35 -6.38 -2.30
C VAL A 29 10.50 -6.53 -3.29
N LEU A 30 11.15 -5.43 -3.68
CA LEU A 30 12.28 -5.45 -4.62
C LEU A 30 13.50 -6.18 -4.05
N THR A 31 13.80 -5.96 -2.76
CA THR A 31 14.92 -6.63 -2.08
C THR A 31 14.66 -8.13 -1.99
N PHE A 32 13.45 -8.54 -1.57
CA PHE A 32 13.09 -9.95 -1.51
C PHE A 32 13.07 -10.59 -2.90
N GLY A 33 12.55 -9.90 -3.91
CA GLY A 33 12.57 -10.36 -5.29
C GLY A 33 13.99 -10.54 -5.83
N THR A 34 14.91 -9.63 -5.49
CA THR A 34 16.33 -9.74 -5.83
C THR A 34 16.95 -10.98 -5.21
N VAL A 35 16.67 -11.26 -3.94
CA VAL A 35 17.14 -12.48 -3.25
C VAL A 35 16.60 -13.73 -3.96
N VAL A 36 15.30 -13.80 -4.23
CA VAL A 36 14.65 -14.95 -4.88
C VAL A 36 15.20 -15.20 -6.29
N VAL A 37 15.36 -14.15 -7.10
CA VAL A 37 15.79 -14.30 -8.49
C VAL A 37 17.29 -14.52 -8.60
N VAL A 38 18.11 -13.70 -7.92
CA VAL A 38 19.56 -13.67 -8.10
C VAL A 38 20.27 -14.68 -7.21
N LEU A 39 19.95 -14.71 -5.91
CA LEU A 39 20.66 -15.56 -4.95
C LEU A 39 20.14 -16.99 -4.95
N LEU A 40 18.83 -17.18 -5.03
CA LEU A 40 18.21 -18.51 -5.06
C LEU A 40 18.05 -19.08 -6.47
N GLY A 41 18.28 -18.27 -7.51
CA GLY A 41 18.21 -18.72 -8.89
C GLY A 41 16.83 -19.21 -9.30
N ALA A 42 15.75 -18.61 -8.77
CA ALA A 42 14.39 -19.10 -8.98
C ALA A 42 13.94 -19.16 -10.46
N LEU A 43 14.64 -18.48 -11.37
CA LEU A 43 14.38 -18.53 -12.82
C LEU A 43 15.27 -19.52 -13.58
N ASN A 44 16.23 -20.16 -12.92
CA ASN A 44 17.18 -21.09 -13.56
C ASN A 44 16.66 -22.52 -13.61
N ASN A 45 15.60 -22.83 -12.86
CA ASN A 45 14.97 -24.13 -12.82
C ASN A 45 13.73 -24.16 -13.72
N ALA A 46 13.39 -25.33 -14.25
CA ALA A 46 12.12 -25.53 -14.94
C ALA A 46 10.95 -25.44 -13.93
N PRO A 47 9.76 -24.96 -14.35
CA PRO A 47 8.57 -24.92 -13.51
C PRO A 47 8.21 -26.28 -12.89
N GLN A 48 7.90 -26.31 -11.59
CA GLN A 48 7.58 -27.54 -10.84
C GLN A 48 6.16 -27.50 -10.25
N GLY A 49 5.17 -27.43 -11.14
CA GLY A 49 3.75 -27.25 -10.76
C GLY A 49 3.30 -25.81 -10.89
N GLU A 50 2.03 -25.54 -10.60
CA GLU A 50 1.40 -24.22 -10.81
C GLU A 50 0.41 -23.84 -9.71
N LEU A 51 0.22 -24.69 -8.69
CA LEU A 51 -0.86 -24.52 -7.73
C LEU A 51 -0.65 -23.27 -6.86
N LEU A 52 0.54 -23.09 -6.28
CA LEU A 52 0.88 -21.92 -5.48
C LEU A 52 0.87 -20.64 -6.33
N SER A 53 1.33 -20.72 -7.57
CA SER A 53 1.35 -19.60 -8.50
C SER A 53 -0.08 -19.17 -8.86
N LEU A 54 -0.98 -20.11 -9.15
CA LEU A 54 -2.40 -19.85 -9.40
C LEU A 54 -3.11 -19.26 -8.17
N ILE A 55 -2.83 -19.80 -6.98
CA ILE A 55 -3.32 -19.22 -5.73
C ILE A 55 -2.77 -17.79 -5.56
N GLY A 56 -1.50 -17.57 -5.87
CA GLY A 56 -0.87 -16.25 -5.82
C GLY A 56 -1.49 -15.26 -6.80
N ALA A 57 -1.85 -15.70 -8.00
CA ALA A 57 -2.58 -14.91 -8.97
C ALA A 57 -3.98 -14.52 -8.45
N GLY A 58 -4.73 -15.50 -7.93
CA GLY A 58 -6.05 -15.27 -7.35
C GLY A 58 -6.00 -14.34 -6.13
N PHE A 59 -4.99 -14.51 -5.28
CA PHE A 59 -4.73 -13.64 -4.14
C PHE A 59 -4.38 -12.23 -4.60
N ALA A 60 -3.52 -12.07 -5.62
CA ALA A 60 -3.21 -10.76 -6.18
C ALA A 60 -4.45 -10.05 -6.75
N ALA A 61 -5.29 -10.75 -7.50
CA ALA A 61 -6.53 -10.18 -8.02
C ALA A 61 -7.48 -9.75 -6.89
N THR A 62 -7.63 -10.58 -5.85
CA THR A 62 -8.49 -10.28 -4.71
C THR A 62 -7.92 -9.11 -3.88
N ALA A 63 -6.63 -9.15 -3.55
CA ALA A 63 -5.95 -8.08 -2.85
C ALA A 63 -6.02 -6.76 -3.63
N PHE A 64 -5.95 -6.82 -4.97
CA PHE A 64 -6.12 -5.66 -5.81
C PHE A 64 -7.53 -5.06 -5.67
N VAL A 65 -8.58 -5.87 -5.76
CA VAL A 65 -9.95 -5.39 -5.51
C VAL A 65 -10.09 -4.82 -4.09
N MET A 66 -9.53 -5.51 -3.08
CA MET A 66 -9.57 -5.05 -1.69
C MET A 66 -8.80 -3.75 -1.48
N HIS A 67 -7.73 -3.49 -2.24
CA HIS A 67 -7.00 -2.21 -2.18
C HIS A 67 -7.90 -1.03 -2.55
N LEU A 68 -8.96 -1.23 -3.35
CA LEU A 68 -9.89 -0.19 -3.74
C LEU A 68 -11.04 -0.04 -2.73
N VAL A 69 -11.49 -1.16 -2.17
CA VAL A 69 -12.68 -1.19 -1.30
C VAL A 69 -12.34 -0.83 0.14
N VAL A 70 -11.27 -1.41 0.70
CA VAL A 70 -10.95 -1.30 2.13
C VAL A 70 -10.61 0.14 2.54
N PRO A 71 -9.76 0.91 1.81
CA PRO A 71 -9.46 2.28 2.19
C PRO A 71 -10.69 3.18 2.21
N GLU A 72 -11.61 3.00 1.27
CA GLU A 72 -12.87 3.76 1.22
C GLU A 72 -13.82 3.36 2.34
N LEU A 73 -13.87 2.08 2.71
CA LEU A 73 -14.65 1.63 3.87
C LEU A 73 -14.14 2.27 5.17
N ILE A 74 -12.82 2.32 5.37
CA ILE A 74 -12.19 2.98 6.53
C ILE A 74 -12.59 4.45 6.58
N VAL A 75 -12.56 5.16 5.45
CA VAL A 75 -12.96 6.57 5.37
C VAL A 75 -14.43 6.75 5.77
N ARG A 76 -15.34 5.97 5.16
CA ARG A 76 -16.79 6.05 5.43
C ARG A 76 -17.14 5.80 6.89
N GLN A 77 -16.44 4.86 7.54
CA GLN A 77 -16.67 4.52 8.94
C GLN A 77 -16.09 5.55 9.91
N THR A 78 -15.00 6.22 9.52
CA THR A 78 -14.26 7.11 10.45
C THR A 78 -14.73 8.56 10.36
N VAL A 79 -15.04 9.08 9.17
CA VAL A 79 -15.42 10.50 8.96
C VAL A 79 -16.54 10.99 9.90
N PRO A 80 -17.63 10.23 10.16
CA PRO A 80 -18.69 10.68 11.08
C PRO A 80 -18.19 11.00 12.49
N ASN A 81 -17.10 10.36 12.92
CA ASN A 81 -16.51 10.52 14.25
C ASN A 81 -15.47 11.66 14.31
N LEU A 82 -15.19 12.35 13.21
CA LEU A 82 -14.12 13.35 13.10
C LEU A 82 -14.61 14.80 13.03
N LYS A 83 -15.92 15.06 13.19
CA LYS A 83 -16.53 16.39 12.99
C LYS A 83 -15.84 17.53 13.75
N ASP A 84 -15.27 17.25 14.93
CA ASP A 84 -14.62 18.23 15.79
C ASP A 84 -13.08 18.07 15.88
N ASP A 85 -12.49 17.20 15.04
CA ASP A 85 -11.05 16.91 15.06
C ASP A 85 -10.37 17.24 13.72
N PRO A 86 -9.87 18.49 13.55
CA PRO A 86 -9.15 18.89 12.34
C PRO A 86 -7.89 18.05 12.06
N GLY A 87 -7.27 17.46 13.08
CA GLY A 87 -6.12 16.57 12.91
C GLY A 87 -6.52 15.15 12.51
N GLY A 88 -7.79 14.79 12.72
CA GLY A 88 -8.35 13.48 12.46
C GLY A 88 -8.32 13.09 10.99
N LEU A 89 -8.64 14.03 10.09
CA LEU A 89 -8.63 13.77 8.64
C LEU A 89 -7.24 13.43 8.12
N THR A 90 -6.20 14.13 8.60
CA THR A 90 -4.81 13.83 8.21
C THR A 90 -4.40 12.44 8.68
N ARG A 91 -4.73 12.07 9.93
CA ARG A 91 -4.48 10.71 10.45
C ARG A 91 -5.25 9.65 9.65
N LEU A 92 -6.51 9.91 9.33
CA LEU A 92 -7.33 9.02 8.51
C LEU A 92 -6.73 8.82 7.11
N PHE A 93 -6.23 9.89 6.48
CA PHE A 93 -5.54 9.80 5.21
C PHE A 93 -4.27 8.95 5.28
N VAL A 94 -3.51 9.07 6.37
CA VAL A 94 -2.32 8.24 6.60
C VAL A 94 -2.73 6.77 6.70
N THR A 95 -3.69 6.44 7.58
CA THR A 95 -4.15 5.08 7.78
C THR A 95 -4.67 4.44 6.49
N LYS A 96 -5.56 5.13 5.74
CA LYS A 96 -6.13 4.55 4.51
C LYS A 96 -5.06 4.26 3.45
N THR A 97 -4.03 5.11 3.37
CA THR A 97 -2.94 4.98 2.38
C THR A 97 -1.99 3.84 2.74
N ILE A 98 -1.66 3.69 4.04
CA ILE A 98 -0.84 2.58 4.53
C ILE A 98 -1.55 1.25 4.28
N VAL A 99 -2.83 1.16 4.63
CA VAL A 99 -3.63 -0.07 4.43
C VAL A 99 -3.74 -0.43 2.95
N ALA A 100 -4.00 0.55 2.07
CA ALA A 100 -4.03 0.33 0.63
C ALA A 100 -2.71 -0.25 0.09
N SER A 101 -1.58 0.32 0.53
CA SER A 101 -0.25 -0.09 0.09
C SER A 101 0.14 -1.48 0.61
N ALA A 102 -0.19 -1.78 1.88
CA ALA A 102 0.11 -3.06 2.51
C ALA A 102 -0.65 -4.25 1.86
N LEU A 103 -1.87 -4.04 1.39
CA LEU A 103 -2.63 -5.07 0.65
C LEU A 103 -1.92 -5.48 -0.65
N LEU A 104 -1.41 -4.50 -1.39
CA LEU A 104 -0.67 -4.74 -2.64
C LEU A 104 0.71 -5.36 -2.39
N GLU A 105 1.42 -4.89 -1.37
CA GLU A 105 2.70 -5.44 -0.94
C GLU A 105 2.56 -6.92 -0.55
N GLY A 106 1.56 -7.27 0.26
CA GLY A 106 1.30 -8.64 0.67
C GLY A 106 1.05 -9.57 -0.52
N ALA A 107 0.29 -9.11 -1.53
CA ALA A 107 0.08 -9.84 -2.77
C ALA A 107 1.38 -10.04 -3.58
N ALA A 108 2.20 -9.00 -3.67
CA ALA A 108 3.48 -9.08 -4.36
C ALA A 108 4.44 -10.05 -3.65
N MET A 109 4.56 -9.95 -2.32
CA MET A 109 5.37 -10.88 -1.52
C MET A 109 4.91 -12.33 -1.67
N PHE A 110 3.61 -12.59 -1.65
CA PHE A 110 3.09 -13.94 -1.83
C PHE A 110 3.46 -14.51 -3.22
N ASN A 111 3.37 -13.70 -4.28
CA ASN A 111 3.77 -14.14 -5.62
C ASN A 111 5.28 -14.39 -5.73
N LEU A 112 6.11 -13.68 -4.97
CA LEU A 112 7.54 -13.99 -4.86
C LEU A 112 7.79 -15.32 -4.15
N VAL A 113 7.00 -15.63 -3.11
CA VAL A 113 7.05 -16.96 -2.47
C VAL A 113 6.63 -18.06 -3.45
N ALA A 114 5.56 -17.85 -4.22
CA ALA A 114 5.13 -18.81 -5.25
C ALA A 114 6.21 -19.02 -6.32
N LEU A 115 6.84 -17.94 -6.82
CA LEU A 115 7.97 -18.01 -7.74
C LEU A 115 9.14 -18.81 -7.15
N MET A 116 9.46 -18.60 -5.87
CA MET A 116 10.56 -19.30 -5.20
C MET A 116 10.31 -20.82 -5.09
N GLN A 117 9.06 -21.24 -4.92
CA GLN A 117 8.69 -22.65 -4.75
C GLN A 117 8.47 -23.39 -6.07
N GLU A 118 7.81 -22.74 -7.05
CA GLU A 118 7.38 -23.42 -8.28
C GLU A 118 8.15 -22.98 -9.52
N HIS A 119 9.02 -21.97 -9.43
CA HIS A 119 9.85 -21.47 -10.53
C HIS A 119 9.04 -20.91 -11.74
N ASN A 120 7.79 -20.53 -11.53
CA ASN A 120 6.94 -19.95 -12.56
C ASN A 120 7.24 -18.46 -12.81
N TRP A 121 7.87 -18.15 -13.94
CA TRP A 121 8.29 -16.79 -14.30
C TRP A 121 7.13 -15.77 -14.35
N TRP A 122 5.91 -16.19 -14.67
CA TRP A 122 4.77 -15.28 -14.79
C TRP A 122 4.33 -14.71 -13.43
N SER A 123 4.64 -15.39 -12.31
CA SER A 123 4.46 -14.81 -10.96
C SER A 123 5.31 -13.56 -10.78
N LEU A 124 6.51 -13.50 -11.38
CA LEU A 124 7.36 -12.31 -11.36
C LEU A 124 6.72 -11.15 -12.15
N LEU A 125 6.01 -11.43 -13.24
CA LEU A 125 5.29 -10.42 -14.01
C LEU A 125 4.19 -9.77 -13.15
N ILE A 126 3.44 -10.58 -12.38
CA ILE A 126 2.43 -10.07 -11.44
C ILE A 126 3.08 -9.16 -10.39
N VAL A 127 4.20 -9.58 -9.81
CA VAL A 127 4.97 -8.78 -8.84
C VAL A 127 5.39 -7.44 -9.46
N GLY A 128 5.94 -7.46 -10.68
CA GLY A 128 6.32 -6.25 -11.40
C GLY A 128 5.14 -5.31 -11.62
N GLY A 129 3.99 -5.84 -12.04
CA GLY A 129 2.75 -5.07 -12.21
C GLY A 129 2.28 -4.41 -10.91
N LEU A 130 2.27 -5.15 -9.80
CA LEU A 130 1.89 -4.63 -8.49
C LEU A 130 2.86 -3.56 -7.98
N VAL A 131 4.17 -3.75 -8.16
CA VAL A 131 5.18 -2.76 -7.77
C VAL A 131 5.03 -1.46 -8.57
N LEU A 132 4.83 -1.56 -9.88
CA LEU A 132 4.57 -0.37 -10.73
C LEU A 132 3.28 0.34 -10.29
N TRP A 133 2.25 -0.42 -9.94
CA TRP A 133 1.01 0.14 -9.42
C TRP A 133 1.20 0.85 -8.07
N MET A 134 1.95 0.27 -7.14
CA MET A 134 2.32 0.93 -5.88
C MET A 134 3.13 2.22 -6.11
N ALA A 135 4.08 2.21 -7.05
CA ALA A 135 4.88 3.39 -7.39
C ALA A 135 4.02 4.53 -7.95
N SER A 136 2.97 4.23 -8.71
CA SER A 136 2.02 5.25 -9.22
C SER A 136 1.19 5.94 -8.12
N GLN A 137 1.10 5.31 -6.95
CA GLN A 137 0.31 5.77 -5.81
C GLN A 137 1.14 6.56 -4.78
N ILE A 138 2.42 6.82 -5.05
CA ILE A 138 3.26 7.62 -4.15
C ILE A 138 2.54 8.96 -3.84
N PRO A 139 2.33 9.28 -2.56
CA PRO A 139 1.55 10.44 -2.18
C PRO A 139 2.30 11.74 -2.49
N THR A 140 1.55 12.73 -2.95
CA THR A 140 2.04 14.09 -3.22
C THR A 140 1.28 15.09 -2.35
N THR A 141 1.91 16.21 -2.01
CA THR A 141 1.28 17.28 -1.23
C THR A 141 -0.05 17.73 -1.83
N THR A 142 -0.10 17.92 -3.15
CA THR A 142 -1.31 18.30 -3.88
C THR A 142 -2.46 17.29 -3.69
N ARG A 143 -2.17 15.98 -3.80
CA ARG A 143 -3.20 14.94 -3.62
C ARG A 143 -3.75 14.94 -2.20
N VAL A 144 -2.89 15.13 -1.19
CA VAL A 144 -3.32 15.17 0.21
C VAL A 144 -4.17 16.41 0.48
N HIS A 145 -3.73 17.60 0.07
CA HIS A 145 -4.49 18.84 0.25
C HIS A 145 -5.87 18.77 -0.41
N HIS A 146 -5.92 18.37 -1.68
CA HIS A 146 -7.19 18.24 -2.41
C HIS A 146 -8.16 17.26 -1.72
N TRP A 147 -7.64 16.14 -1.22
CA TRP A 147 -8.47 15.17 -0.49
C TRP A 147 -9.00 15.74 0.83
N LEU A 148 -8.15 16.43 1.61
CA LEU A 148 -8.54 17.05 2.87
C LEU A 148 -9.62 18.12 2.65
N GLU A 149 -9.42 19.03 1.69
CA GLU A 149 -10.38 20.09 1.35
C GLU A 149 -11.73 19.51 0.91
N THR A 150 -11.72 18.47 0.07
CA THR A 150 -12.95 17.79 -0.37
C THR A 150 -13.72 17.23 0.82
N LYS A 151 -13.04 16.57 1.77
CA LYS A 151 -13.68 16.01 2.96
C LYS A 151 -14.12 17.05 3.97
N GLU A 152 -13.41 18.16 4.10
CA GLU A 152 -13.86 19.29 4.91
C GLU A 152 -15.15 19.93 4.37
N MET A 153 -15.26 20.08 3.05
CA MET A 153 -16.49 20.59 2.41
C MET A 153 -17.67 19.63 2.59
N GLU A 154 -17.45 18.32 2.39
CA GLU A 154 -18.48 17.29 2.62
C GLU A 154 -18.99 17.27 4.08
N MET A 155 -18.15 17.63 5.07
CA MET A 155 -18.57 17.67 6.47
C MET A 155 -19.32 18.96 6.87
N ARG A 156 -19.21 20.03 6.07
CA ARG A 156 -19.88 21.32 6.33
C ARG A 156 -21.26 21.45 5.67
N GLY A 157 -21.53 20.65 4.63
CA GLY A 157 -22.84 20.57 3.97
C GLY A 157 -23.77 19.60 4.68
#